data_AF-A0A259CHW1-F1
#
_entry.id   AF-A0A259CHW1-F1
#
_cell.length_a   1.000
_cell.length_b   1.000
_cell.length_c   1.000
_cell.angle_alpha   90.00
_cell.angle_beta   90.00
_cell.angle_gamma   90.00
#
_symmetry.space_group_name_H-M   'P 1'
#
loop_
_entity.id
_entity.type
_entity.pdbx_description
1 polymer ?
#
loop_
_entity_poly.entity_id
_entity_poly.type
_entity_poly.pdbx_seq_one_letter_code
_entity_poly.pdbx_strand_id
1 'polypeptide(L)'
;MNMTRLILSGCLGAFLASTHMTPIFAETLRVLQGPATGALNVPINRAVVVESDVPFGEVSIANPGIADIATFTERSIYVLGKAPGRTTLTLLTPDGTLIANVEVQVTPDVAEFKERLQQILPGEPIEVRTANDGIVLSGQVSSTAKMDRALDLANRYAPDRVSNLMVVGGTQQVMLKVRFAEMQRSVGKALSSTLTVTSDNNTNRLDSGTGLATAFGGLGFEFGVGDLSFDVLLEALETKGM
;
A
#
# COMPACT_ATOMS: atom_id res chain seq x y z
N MET A 1 -65.43 1.97 -91.22
CA MET A 1 -65.38 1.25 -89.93
C MET A 1 -64.03 0.51 -89.90
N ASN A 2 -62.97 0.80 -89.14
CA ASN A 2 -62.70 1.72 -88.03
C ASN A 2 -61.18 1.98 -87.96
N MET A 3 -60.67 3.07 -88.55
CA MET A 3 -59.26 3.49 -88.39
C MET A 3 -59.03 4.41 -87.19
N THR A 4 -60.12 4.86 -86.55
CA THR A 4 -60.12 5.70 -85.34
C THR A 4 -59.92 4.92 -84.05
N ARG A 5 -60.13 3.59 -84.04
CA ARG A 5 -59.94 2.76 -82.83
C ARG A 5 -58.49 2.40 -82.54
N LEU A 6 -57.62 2.44 -83.55
CA LEU A 6 -56.21 2.05 -83.42
C LEU A 6 -55.32 3.19 -82.88
N ILE A 7 -55.66 4.44 -83.21
CA ILE A 7 -54.95 5.62 -82.68
C ILE A 7 -55.36 5.90 -81.22
N LEU A 8 -56.61 5.60 -80.86
CA LEU A 8 -57.12 5.82 -79.49
C LEU A 8 -56.48 4.87 -78.45
N SER A 9 -56.14 3.63 -78.83
CA SER A 9 -55.43 2.70 -77.94
C SER A 9 -53.95 3.03 -77.76
N GLY A 10 -53.33 3.72 -78.71
CA GLY A 10 -51.93 4.18 -78.57
C GLY A 10 -51.76 5.28 -77.53
N CYS A 11 -52.72 6.21 -77.45
CA CYS A 11 -52.66 7.34 -76.51
C CYS A 11 -52.95 6.94 -75.05
N LEU A 12 -53.71 5.87 -74.80
CA LEU A 12 -53.95 5.39 -73.43
C LEU A 12 -52.74 4.64 -72.85
N GLY A 13 -51.91 4.01 -73.69
CA GLY A 13 -50.66 3.38 -73.29
C GLY A 13 -49.55 4.39 -72.94
N ALA A 14 -49.56 5.57 -73.58
CA ALA A 14 -48.56 6.62 -73.34
C ALA A 14 -48.80 7.40 -72.02
N PHE A 15 -49.99 7.33 -71.43
CA PHE A 15 -50.31 8.03 -70.18
C PHE A 15 -49.93 7.23 -68.91
N LEU A 16 -49.70 5.91 -69.03
CA LEU A 16 -49.25 5.07 -67.92
C LEU A 16 -47.71 5.02 -67.75
N ALA A 17 -46.96 5.64 -68.67
CA ALA A 17 -45.50 5.69 -68.61
C ALA A 17 -44.94 6.96 -67.94
N SER A 18 -45.79 7.87 -67.49
CA SER A 18 -45.40 9.12 -66.81
C SER A 18 -45.65 9.10 -65.30
N THR A 19 -45.44 7.96 -64.65
CA THR A 19 -45.15 7.95 -63.21
C THR A 19 -43.77 8.54 -63.00
N HIS A 20 -43.71 9.87 -62.85
CA HIS A 20 -42.55 10.55 -62.34
C HIS A 20 -42.30 10.07 -60.91
N MET A 21 -41.39 9.12 -60.78
CA MET A 21 -40.77 8.71 -59.54
C MET A 21 -40.05 9.94 -58.98
N THR A 22 -40.71 10.66 -58.07
CA THR A 22 -40.03 11.69 -57.30
C THR A 22 -39.01 10.98 -56.42
N PRO A 23 -37.70 11.29 -56.55
CA PRO A 23 -36.75 10.79 -55.58
C PRO A 23 -37.12 11.39 -54.23
N ILE A 24 -37.59 10.54 -53.32
CA ILE A 24 -37.65 10.83 -51.90
C ILE A 24 -36.19 11.00 -51.49
N PHE A 25 -35.76 12.25 -51.29
CA PHE A 25 -34.48 12.54 -50.66
C PHE A 25 -34.58 12.04 -49.23
N ALA A 26 -34.09 10.83 -49.01
CA ALA A 26 -33.75 10.36 -47.69
C ALA A 26 -32.66 11.30 -47.17
N GLU A 27 -32.97 12.01 -46.10
CA GLU A 27 -32.08 12.92 -45.41
C GLU A 27 -30.86 12.11 -44.94
N THR A 28 -29.77 12.18 -45.71
CA THR A 28 -28.55 11.46 -45.38
C THR A 28 -27.91 12.19 -44.21
N LEU A 29 -28.21 11.75 -42.98
CA LEU A 29 -27.41 12.06 -41.79
C LEU A 29 -25.97 11.60 -42.08
N ARG A 30 -25.15 12.53 -42.58
CA ARG A 30 -23.74 12.29 -42.83
C ARG A 30 -23.01 12.58 -41.53
N VAL A 31 -22.52 11.52 -40.89
CA VAL A 31 -21.65 11.65 -39.72
C VAL A 31 -20.36 12.34 -40.17
N LEU A 32 -20.19 13.60 -39.77
CA LEU A 32 -18.95 14.35 -39.96
C LEU A 32 -17.95 13.86 -38.92
N GLN A 33 -17.23 12.78 -39.22
CA GLN A 33 -16.03 12.40 -38.45
C GLN A 33 -14.88 13.29 -38.92
N GLY A 34 -14.64 14.37 -38.16
CA GLY A 34 -13.43 15.18 -38.29
C GLY A 34 -12.21 14.40 -37.79
N PRO A 35 -10.99 14.86 -38.13
CA PRO A 35 -9.78 14.29 -37.55
C PRO A 35 -9.87 14.35 -36.02
N ALA A 36 -9.74 13.19 -35.37
CA ALA A 36 -9.71 13.09 -33.92
C ALA A 36 -8.40 13.71 -33.41
N THR A 37 -8.45 15.00 -33.11
CA THR A 37 -7.41 15.70 -32.34
C THR A 37 -7.40 15.11 -30.92
N GLY A 38 -6.21 14.79 -30.41
CA GLY A 38 -6.02 13.98 -29.20
C GLY A 38 -6.80 14.44 -27.96
N ALA A 39 -6.90 13.55 -26.97
CA ALA A 39 -7.67 13.80 -25.75
C ALA A 39 -7.11 15.00 -24.96
N LEU A 40 -7.97 15.98 -24.67
CA LEU A 40 -7.70 17.12 -23.82
C LEU A 40 -8.01 16.75 -22.36
N ASN A 41 -6.98 16.68 -21.53
CA ASN A 41 -7.14 16.44 -20.10
C ASN A 41 -7.41 17.76 -19.37
N VAL A 42 -8.57 17.85 -18.72
CA VAL A 42 -9.00 19.03 -17.95
C VAL A 42 -9.21 18.63 -16.49
N PRO A 43 -8.52 19.27 -15.52
CA PRO A 43 -8.80 19.01 -14.10
C PRO A 43 -10.16 19.57 -13.68
N ILE A 44 -10.83 18.90 -12.75
CA ILE A 44 -12.07 19.42 -12.14
C ILE A 44 -11.83 20.79 -11.49
N ASN A 45 -12.81 21.70 -11.61
CA ASN A 45 -12.75 23.07 -11.08
C ASN A 45 -11.59 23.93 -11.63
N ARG A 46 -10.96 23.49 -12.72
CA ARG A 46 -9.90 24.24 -13.41
C ARG A 46 -10.29 24.42 -14.88
N ALA A 47 -9.90 25.56 -15.44
CA ALA A 47 -10.08 25.85 -16.84
C ALA A 47 -8.76 25.69 -17.60
N VAL A 48 -8.83 25.14 -18.80
CA VAL A 48 -7.71 25.05 -19.74
C VAL A 48 -8.06 25.92 -20.96
N VAL A 49 -7.08 26.70 -21.43
CA VAL A 49 -7.22 27.47 -22.66
C VAL A 49 -6.85 26.58 -23.84
N VAL A 50 -7.74 26.49 -24.81
CA VAL A 50 -7.52 25.81 -26.08
C VAL A 50 -7.51 26.87 -27.17
N GLU A 51 -6.49 26.85 -28.01
CA GLU A 51 -6.36 27.73 -29.16
C GLU A 51 -6.59 26.96 -30.46
N SER A 52 -7.26 27.61 -31.41
CA SER A 52 -7.53 27.08 -32.74
C SER A 52 -6.66 27.79 -33.79
N ASP A 53 -6.09 27.02 -34.70
CA ASP A 53 -5.28 27.50 -35.84
C ASP A 53 -6.09 28.28 -36.88
N VAL A 54 -7.42 28.13 -36.85
CA VAL A 54 -8.36 28.83 -37.72
C VAL A 54 -9.47 29.48 -36.88
N PRO A 55 -10.02 30.63 -37.30
CA PRO A 55 -11.15 31.24 -36.61
C PRO A 55 -12.36 30.29 -36.64
N PHE A 56 -12.97 30.06 -35.47
CA PHE A 56 -14.18 29.25 -35.34
C PHE A 56 -15.41 30.17 -35.22
N GLY A 57 -16.55 29.70 -35.72
CA GLY A 57 -17.83 30.41 -35.63
C GLY A 57 -18.71 29.87 -34.51
N GLU A 58 -18.74 28.54 -34.35
CA GLU A 58 -19.57 27.86 -33.36
C GLU A 58 -18.75 26.80 -32.61
N VAL A 59 -18.98 26.72 -31.31
CA VAL A 59 -18.39 25.70 -30.44
C VAL A 59 -19.50 25.04 -29.63
N SER A 60 -19.44 23.72 -29.54
CA SER A 60 -20.43 22.93 -28.82
C SER A 60 -19.78 21.85 -27.96
N ILE A 61 -20.34 21.63 -26.77
CA ILE A 61 -19.99 20.52 -25.89
C ILE A 61 -21.15 19.54 -25.85
N ALA A 62 -20.85 18.24 -25.99
CA ALA A 62 -21.84 17.18 -25.98
C ALA A 62 -22.58 17.05 -24.62
N ASN A 63 -21.88 17.29 -23.50
CA ASN A 63 -22.45 17.22 -22.16
C ASN A 63 -21.98 18.39 -21.26
N PRO A 64 -22.81 19.43 -21.03
CA PRO A 64 -22.49 20.60 -20.19
C PRO A 64 -22.47 20.30 -18.68
N GLY A 65 -22.89 19.10 -18.27
CA GLY A 65 -22.73 18.61 -16.90
C GLY A 65 -21.29 18.22 -16.57
N ILE A 66 -20.52 17.79 -17.57
CA ILE A 66 -19.13 17.33 -17.41
C ILE A 66 -18.14 18.48 -17.57
N ALA A 67 -18.26 19.25 -18.66
CA ALA A 67 -17.42 20.41 -18.93
C ALA A 67 -18.25 21.55 -19.50
N ASP A 68 -17.80 22.78 -19.29
CA ASP A 68 -18.43 23.99 -19.80
C ASP A 68 -17.43 24.80 -20.63
N ILE A 69 -17.93 25.66 -21.51
CA ILE A 69 -17.12 26.45 -22.42
C ILE A 69 -17.42 27.93 -22.31
N ALA A 70 -16.36 28.74 -22.39
CA ALA A 70 -16.47 30.17 -22.59
C ALA A 70 -15.56 30.58 -23.74
N THR A 71 -16.12 31.25 -24.73
CA THR A 71 -15.36 31.83 -25.83
C THR A 71 -14.68 33.12 -25.34
N PHE A 72 -13.37 33.20 -25.50
CA PHE A 72 -12.60 34.40 -25.13
C PHE A 72 -12.35 35.29 -26.36
N THR A 73 -12.00 34.66 -27.48
CA THR A 73 -11.82 35.29 -28.79
C THR A 73 -12.33 34.35 -29.88
N GLU A 74 -12.28 34.77 -31.16
CA GLU A 74 -12.59 33.90 -32.31
C GLU A 74 -11.58 32.74 -32.51
N ARG A 75 -10.54 32.67 -31.68
CA ARG A 75 -9.46 31.67 -31.77
C ARG A 75 -9.13 30.98 -30.44
N SER A 76 -9.59 31.51 -29.31
CA SER A 76 -9.27 30.99 -27.97
C SER A 76 -10.53 30.67 -27.18
N ILE A 77 -10.58 29.47 -26.60
CA ILE A 77 -11.71 28.92 -25.86
C ILE A 77 -11.23 28.47 -24.48
N TYR A 78 -11.95 28.85 -23.44
CA TYR A 78 -11.80 28.27 -22.11
C TYR A 78 -12.69 27.04 -22.00
N VAL A 79 -12.08 25.91 -21.60
CA VAL A 79 -12.79 24.68 -21.26
C VAL A 79 -12.68 24.48 -19.75
N LEU A 80 -13.81 24.59 -19.05
CA LEU A 80 -13.92 24.40 -17.60
C LEU A 80 -14.40 22.99 -17.27
N GLY A 81 -13.63 22.23 -16.49
CA GLY A 81 -14.08 20.93 -15.97
C GLY A 81 -15.03 21.11 -14.78
N LYS A 82 -16.26 20.59 -14.87
CA LYS A 82 -17.28 20.66 -13.80
C LYS A 82 -17.44 19.35 -13.05
N ALA A 83 -17.54 18.25 -13.77
CA ALA A 83 -17.70 16.91 -13.20
C ALA A 83 -16.77 15.92 -13.92
N PRO A 84 -16.26 14.89 -13.22
CA PRO A 84 -15.40 13.89 -13.85
C PRO A 84 -16.19 13.09 -14.89
N GLY A 85 -15.52 12.79 -16.00
CA GLY A 85 -16.09 12.04 -17.12
C GLY A 85 -15.46 12.41 -18.45
N ARG A 86 -16.01 11.88 -19.54
CA ARG A 86 -15.57 12.15 -20.92
C ARG A 86 -16.70 12.87 -21.66
N THR A 87 -16.35 13.93 -22.38
CA THR A 87 -17.28 14.68 -23.22
C THR A 87 -16.58 15.07 -24.50
N THR A 88 -17.34 15.51 -25.49
CA THR A 88 -16.80 15.86 -26.81
C THR A 88 -17.00 17.34 -27.05
N LEU A 89 -15.91 18.03 -27.41
CA LEU A 89 -15.91 19.40 -27.87
C LEU A 89 -15.83 19.42 -29.39
N THR A 90 -16.80 20.08 -30.01
CA THR A 90 -16.92 20.19 -31.47
C THR A 90 -16.73 21.65 -31.87
N LEU A 91 -15.81 21.87 -32.81
CA LEU A 91 -15.47 23.19 -33.34
C LEU A 91 -15.92 23.29 -34.79
N LEU A 92 -16.70 24.31 -35.10
CA LEU A 92 -17.19 24.56 -36.45
C LEU A 92 -16.72 25.93 -36.94
N THR A 93 -16.42 26.00 -38.23
CA THR A 93 -16.19 27.26 -38.94
C THR A 93 -17.49 28.09 -38.99
N PRO A 94 -17.41 29.41 -39.25
CA PRO A 94 -18.58 30.23 -39.51
C PRO A 94 -19.47 29.70 -40.65
N ASP A 95 -18.90 28.93 -41.59
CA ASP A 95 -19.61 28.31 -42.71
C ASP A 95 -20.26 26.96 -42.35
N GLY A 96 -20.20 26.53 -41.09
CA GLY A 96 -20.77 25.26 -40.61
C GLY A 96 -19.94 24.02 -40.94
N THR A 97 -18.72 24.18 -41.45
CA THR A 97 -17.79 23.05 -41.68
C THR A 97 -17.08 22.68 -40.39
N LEU A 98 -16.99 21.39 -40.07
CA LEU A 98 -16.29 20.86 -38.90
C LEU A 98 -14.78 21.15 -39.00
N ILE A 99 -14.25 21.86 -38.01
CA ILE A 99 -12.82 22.12 -37.85
C ILE A 99 -12.17 20.94 -37.14
N ALA A 100 -12.66 20.65 -35.94
CA ALA A 100 -12.07 19.65 -35.05
C ALA A 100 -13.12 19.05 -34.13
N ASN A 101 -12.92 17.77 -33.82
CA ASN A 101 -13.65 17.06 -32.78
C ASN A 101 -12.61 16.62 -31.74
N VAL A 102 -12.70 17.17 -30.55
CA VAL A 102 -11.73 16.97 -29.46
C VAL A 102 -12.44 16.25 -28.33
N GLU A 103 -11.84 15.15 -27.87
CA GLU A 103 -12.32 14.49 -26.67
C GLU A 103 -11.79 15.22 -25.43
N VAL A 104 -12.70 15.66 -24.56
CA VAL A 104 -12.38 16.30 -23.29
C VAL A 104 -12.54 15.28 -22.18
N GLN A 105 -11.42 14.92 -21.55
CA GLN A 105 -11.40 14.04 -20.39
C GLN A 105 -11.24 14.88 -19.13
N VAL A 106 -12.30 14.94 -18.33
CA VAL A 106 -12.28 15.63 -17.04
C VAL A 106 -11.84 14.65 -15.97
N THR A 107 -10.67 14.90 -15.40
CA THR A 107 -10.12 14.08 -14.31
C THR A 107 -10.24 14.80 -12.97
N PRO A 108 -10.52 14.08 -11.87
CA PRO A 108 -10.44 14.67 -10.55
C PRO A 108 -9.00 15.08 -10.24
N ASP A 109 -8.79 16.26 -9.66
CA ASP A 109 -7.47 16.72 -9.23
C ASP A 109 -7.05 15.97 -7.97
N VAL A 110 -6.27 14.90 -8.14
CA VAL A 110 -5.72 14.11 -7.03
C VAL A 110 -4.41 14.68 -6.48
N ALA A 111 -3.86 15.74 -7.09
CA ALA A 111 -2.60 16.32 -6.62
C ALA A 111 -2.79 16.96 -5.24
N GLU A 112 -3.84 17.76 -5.08
CA GLU A 112 -4.19 18.35 -3.79
C GLU A 112 -4.45 17.26 -2.74
N PHE A 113 -5.22 16.22 -3.09
CA PHE A 113 -5.50 15.11 -2.18
C PHE A 113 -4.21 14.39 -1.75
N LYS A 114 -3.28 14.14 -2.67
CA LYS A 114 -1.98 13.52 -2.37
C LYS A 114 -1.17 14.35 -1.37
N GLU A 115 -1.11 15.68 -1.57
CA GLU A 115 -0.43 16.59 -0.65
C GLU A 115 -1.07 16.58 0.75
N ARG A 116 -2.41 16.65 0.81
CA ARG A 116 -3.16 16.59 2.07
C ARG A 116 -2.99 15.26 2.78
N LEU A 117 -3.01 14.15 2.04
CA LEU A 117 -2.80 12.81 2.57
C LEU A 117 -1.41 12.69 3.21
N GLN A 118 -0.37 13.20 2.56
CA GLN A 118 0.99 13.21 3.11
C GLN A 118 1.14 14.11 4.35
N GLN A 119 0.38 15.22 4.44
CA GLN A 119 0.36 16.09 5.62
C GLN A 119 -0.32 15.41 6.82
N ILE A 120 -1.42 14.68 6.61
CA ILE A 120 -2.21 14.06 7.67
C ILE A 120 -1.62 12.71 8.10
N LEU A 121 -1.11 11.92 7.16
CA LEU A 121 -0.50 10.61 7.37
C LEU A 121 0.97 10.62 6.92
N PRO A 122 1.85 11.33 7.63
CA PRO A 122 3.26 11.39 7.25
C PRO A 122 3.92 10.01 7.41
N GLY A 123 4.72 9.62 6.42
CA GLY A 123 5.53 8.40 6.46
C GLY A 123 4.80 7.11 6.10
N GLU A 124 3.50 7.14 5.77
CA GLU A 124 2.81 5.97 5.23
C GLU A 124 3.07 5.84 3.72
N PRO A 125 3.51 4.68 3.22
CA PRO A 125 3.75 4.45 1.79
C PRO A 125 2.42 4.18 1.06
N ILE A 126 1.54 5.18 1.04
CA ILE A 126 0.25 5.14 0.34
C ILE A 126 0.41 5.78 -1.04
N GLU A 127 0.12 5.03 -2.08
CA GLU A 127 0.03 5.48 -3.46
C GLU A 127 -1.42 5.82 -3.82
N VAL A 128 -1.58 6.98 -4.46
CA VAL A 128 -2.87 7.47 -4.94
C VAL A 128 -2.85 7.45 -6.46
N ARG A 129 -3.80 6.75 -7.06
CA ARG A 129 -3.97 6.69 -8.52
C ARG A 129 -5.41 7.06 -8.89
N THR A 130 -5.59 7.74 -10.03
CA THR A 130 -6.91 7.96 -10.62
C THR A 130 -7.35 6.72 -11.40
N ALA A 131 -8.59 6.28 -11.25
CA ALA A 131 -9.19 5.22 -12.06
C ALA A 131 -10.52 5.69 -12.65
N ASN A 132 -10.53 6.01 -13.94
CA ASN A 132 -11.67 6.58 -14.67
C ASN A 132 -12.32 7.73 -13.89
N ASP A 133 -13.35 7.41 -13.11
CA ASP A 133 -14.21 8.34 -12.37
C ASP A 133 -13.91 8.38 -10.86
N GLY A 134 -12.90 7.65 -10.38
CA GLY A 134 -12.61 7.46 -8.96
C GLY A 134 -11.13 7.46 -8.58
N ILE A 135 -10.87 7.15 -7.31
CA ILE A 135 -9.54 7.11 -6.70
C ILE A 135 -9.23 5.68 -6.26
N VAL A 136 -8.03 5.21 -6.57
CA VAL A 136 -7.48 3.94 -6.09
C VAL A 136 -6.38 4.24 -5.09
N LEU A 137 -6.50 3.67 -3.90
CA LEU A 137 -5.48 3.72 -2.86
C LEU A 137 -4.77 2.37 -2.81
N SER A 138 -3.45 2.38 -2.90
CA SER A 138 -2.62 1.17 -2.79
C SER A 138 -1.43 1.42 -1.87
N GLY A 139 -0.82 0.34 -1.37
CA GLY A 139 0.36 0.42 -0.49
C GLY A 139 0.16 -0.31 0.82
N GLN A 140 1.17 -0.23 1.69
CA GLN A 140 1.16 -0.87 3.01
C GLN A 140 0.97 0.18 4.11
N VAL A 141 -0.04 0.03 4.95
CA VAL A 141 -0.34 0.95 6.05
C VAL A 141 -0.01 0.32 7.40
N SER A 142 0.54 1.09 8.32
CA SER A 142 1.01 0.57 9.63
C SER A 142 -0.10 0.16 10.60
N SER A 143 -1.35 0.60 10.39
CA SER A 143 -2.49 0.18 11.19
C SER A 143 -3.83 0.39 10.48
N THR A 144 -4.85 -0.37 10.89
CA THR A 144 -6.22 -0.21 10.38
C THR A 144 -6.77 1.19 10.62
N ALA A 145 -6.47 1.80 11.78
CA ALA A 145 -6.93 3.16 12.09
C ALA A 145 -6.40 4.23 11.13
N LYS A 146 -5.18 4.05 10.58
CA LYS A 146 -4.64 4.95 9.55
C LYS A 146 -5.25 4.67 8.18
N MET A 147 -5.51 3.40 7.87
CA MET A 147 -6.25 3.01 6.67
C MET A 147 -7.63 3.65 6.63
N ASP A 148 -8.39 3.58 7.72
CA ASP A 148 -9.73 4.16 7.83
C ASP A 148 -9.70 5.68 7.62
N ARG A 149 -8.73 6.38 8.23
CA ARG A 149 -8.52 7.83 8.01
C ARG A 149 -8.22 8.18 6.55
N ALA A 150 -7.42 7.36 5.87
CA ALA A 150 -7.11 7.56 4.45
C ALA A 150 -8.37 7.37 3.59
N LEU A 151 -9.20 6.38 3.90
CA LEU A 151 -10.47 6.14 3.22
C LEU A 151 -11.48 7.26 3.45
N ASP A 152 -11.63 7.72 4.69
CA ASP A 152 -12.50 8.85 5.04
C ASP A 152 -12.09 10.12 4.29
N LEU A 153 -10.78 10.38 4.18
CA LEU A 153 -10.29 11.52 3.41
C LEU A 153 -10.56 11.34 1.92
N ALA A 154 -10.28 10.17 1.35
CA ALA A 154 -10.53 9.89 -0.07
C ALA A 154 -12.01 10.02 -0.44
N ASN A 155 -12.93 9.58 0.44
CA ASN A 155 -14.38 9.69 0.23
C ASN A 155 -14.86 11.15 0.14
N ARG A 156 -14.16 12.12 0.73
CA ARG A 156 -14.49 13.54 0.59
C ARG A 156 -14.14 14.09 -0.80
N TYR A 157 -13.13 13.53 -1.45
CA TYR A 157 -12.71 13.93 -2.79
C TYR A 157 -13.44 13.15 -3.90
N ALA A 158 -13.75 11.88 -3.66
CA ALA A 158 -14.49 11.02 -4.60
C ALA A 158 -15.58 10.21 -3.87
N PRO A 159 -16.78 10.80 -3.65
CA PRO A 159 -17.88 10.12 -2.98
C PRO A 159 -18.24 8.82 -3.70
N ASP A 160 -18.34 7.72 -2.95
CA ASP A 160 -18.67 6.36 -3.42
C ASP A 160 -17.80 5.80 -4.56
N ARG A 161 -16.65 6.43 -4.83
CA ARG A 161 -15.74 6.10 -5.95
C ARG A 161 -14.31 5.90 -5.48
N VAL A 162 -14.14 5.29 -4.31
CA VAL A 162 -12.83 4.93 -3.75
C VAL A 162 -12.65 3.42 -3.77
N SER A 163 -11.60 2.95 -4.44
CA SER A 163 -11.18 1.56 -4.40
C SER A 163 -9.99 1.39 -3.46
N ASN A 164 -10.18 0.57 -2.42
CA ASN A 164 -9.13 0.27 -1.45
C ASN A 164 -8.36 -0.99 -1.85
N LEU A 165 -7.11 -0.82 -2.25
CA LEU A 165 -6.13 -1.90 -2.49
C LEU A 165 -4.98 -1.84 -1.46
N MET A 166 -5.15 -1.11 -0.36
CA MET A 166 -4.16 -1.04 0.71
C MET A 166 -4.14 -2.32 1.53
N VAL A 167 -2.96 -2.67 2.04
CA VAL A 167 -2.75 -3.80 2.95
C VAL A 167 -2.30 -3.27 4.30
N VAL A 168 -2.93 -3.73 5.39
CA VAL A 168 -2.46 -3.38 6.74
C VAL A 168 -1.24 -4.23 7.07
N GLY A 169 -0.09 -3.57 7.15
CA GLY A 169 1.16 -4.15 7.64
C GLY A 169 1.23 -4.10 9.15
N GLY A 170 1.70 -5.19 9.75
CA GLY A 170 2.05 -5.24 11.16
C GLY A 170 3.13 -6.30 11.35
N THR A 171 4.24 -5.94 11.98
CA THR A 171 5.18 -6.95 12.46
C THR A 171 4.63 -7.48 13.78
N GLN A 172 4.41 -8.79 13.86
CA GLN A 172 4.01 -9.41 15.11
C GLN A 172 5.19 -9.34 16.08
N GLN A 173 5.14 -8.41 17.03
CA GLN A 173 6.20 -8.23 18.00
C GLN A 173 6.09 -9.33 19.07
N VAL A 174 7.10 -10.20 19.15
CA VAL A 174 7.18 -11.25 20.19
C VAL A 174 8.06 -10.74 21.33
N MET A 175 7.47 -10.62 22.52
CA MET A 175 8.23 -10.29 23.73
C MET A 175 8.89 -11.56 24.29
N LEU A 176 10.22 -11.61 24.28
CA LEU A 176 10.98 -12.70 24.92
C LEU A 176 11.20 -12.38 26.39
N LYS A 177 10.64 -13.22 27.28
CA LYS A 177 10.93 -13.19 28.73
C LYS A 177 11.95 -14.28 29.05
N VAL A 178 13.21 -13.90 29.17
CA VAL A 178 14.28 -14.83 29.58
C VAL A 178 14.44 -14.79 31.10
N ARG A 179 14.38 -15.95 31.76
CA ARG A 179 14.72 -16.13 33.17
C ARG A 179 15.96 -17.00 33.25
N PHE A 180 17.00 -16.50 33.89
CA PHE A 180 18.22 -17.26 34.14
C PHE A 180 18.08 -18.04 35.45
N ALA A 181 18.43 -19.32 35.42
CA ALA A 181 18.57 -20.16 36.61
C ALA A 181 19.96 -20.83 36.54
N GLU A 182 20.83 -20.47 37.49
CA GLU A 182 22.15 -21.09 37.66
C GLU A 182 22.06 -22.15 38.77
N MET A 183 22.57 -23.35 38.51
CA MET A 183 22.67 -24.42 39.52
C MET A 183 24.14 -24.76 39.74
N GLN A 184 24.62 -24.53 40.96
CA GLN A 184 25.95 -24.93 41.40
C GLN A 184 25.85 -26.27 42.15
N ARG A 185 26.60 -27.28 41.71
CA ARG A 185 26.67 -28.58 42.39
C ARG A 185 28.02 -28.71 43.08
N SER A 186 28.01 -28.82 44.40
CA SER A 186 29.18 -29.18 45.20
C SER A 186 29.04 -30.63 45.70
N VAL A 187 30.09 -31.44 45.58
CA VAL A 187 30.12 -32.83 46.08
C VAL A 187 31.36 -33.00 46.94
N GLY A 188 31.18 -33.16 48.26
CA GLY A 188 32.21 -33.60 49.18
C GLY A 188 31.90 -35.02 49.67
N LYS A 189 32.88 -35.93 49.61
CA LYS A 189 32.78 -37.27 50.21
C LYS A 189 33.92 -37.45 51.21
N ALA A 190 33.60 -37.36 52.50
CA ALA A 190 34.52 -37.69 53.58
C ALA A 190 34.16 -39.08 54.13
N LEU A 191 35.04 -40.06 53.91
CA LEU A 191 35.05 -41.34 54.59
C LEU A 191 36.33 -41.37 55.42
N SER A 192 36.22 -41.38 56.76
CA SER A 192 37.35 -41.57 57.66
C SER A 192 37.13 -42.80 58.54
N SER A 193 38.22 -43.49 58.88
CA SER A 193 38.28 -44.63 59.81
C SER A 193 39.42 -44.38 60.78
N THR A 194 39.18 -44.57 62.08
CA THR A 194 40.13 -44.28 63.15
C THR A 194 40.51 -45.60 63.84
N LEU A 195 41.80 -45.86 64.01
CA LEU A 195 42.31 -47.01 64.77
C LEU A 195 43.31 -46.52 65.84
N THR A 196 42.95 -46.68 67.11
CA THR A 196 43.78 -46.28 68.26
C THR A 196 44.35 -47.51 68.95
N VAL A 197 45.67 -47.52 69.20
CA VAL A 197 46.35 -48.60 69.93
C VAL A 197 47.08 -47.99 71.13
N THR A 198 46.75 -48.48 72.33
CA THR A 198 47.36 -48.05 73.61
C THR A 198 48.07 -49.24 74.25
N SER A 199 49.28 -49.03 74.76
CA SER A 199 50.07 -50.06 75.46
C SER A 199 50.47 -49.56 76.85
N ASP A 200 50.15 -50.35 77.89
CA ASP A 200 50.02 -49.90 79.28
C ASP A 200 51.32 -49.71 80.08
N ASN A 201 52.51 -49.53 79.46
CA ASN A 201 53.75 -49.43 80.25
C ASN A 201 54.84 -48.48 79.78
N ASN A 202 54.54 -47.51 78.91
CA ASN A 202 55.28 -46.24 78.78
C ASN A 202 54.51 -45.31 77.83
N THR A 203 54.55 -44.00 78.01
CA THR A 203 53.68 -42.95 77.44
C THR A 203 53.68 -42.75 75.90
N ASN A 204 54.00 -43.75 75.08
CA ASN A 204 53.90 -43.66 73.62
C ASN A 204 52.50 -44.09 73.13
N ARG A 205 51.60 -43.12 72.93
CA ARG A 205 50.32 -43.31 72.24
C ARG A 205 50.53 -43.08 70.74
N LEU A 206 50.39 -44.12 69.90
CA LEU A 206 50.37 -43.98 68.45
C LEU A 206 48.93 -44.07 67.96
N ASP A 207 48.35 -42.92 67.60
CA ASP A 207 46.98 -42.83 67.10
C ASP A 207 47.00 -42.88 65.57
N SER A 208 46.83 -44.08 65.00
CA SER A 208 46.67 -44.25 63.55
C SER A 208 45.22 -44.05 63.16
N GLY A 209 44.75 -42.83 63.31
CA GLY A 209 43.37 -42.46 63.07
C GLY A 209 43.16 -40.99 63.34
N THR A 210 42.11 -40.42 62.76
CA THR A 210 41.73 -39.00 62.87
C THR A 210 41.28 -38.65 64.29
N GLY A 211 42.21 -38.68 65.26
CA GLY A 211 42.00 -38.48 66.69
C GLY A 211 42.91 -37.40 67.31
N LEU A 212 43.58 -36.61 66.46
CA LEU A 212 44.02 -35.23 66.73
C LEU A 212 43.82 -34.38 65.46
N ALA A 213 42.73 -34.67 64.74
CA ALA A 213 42.28 -33.85 63.61
C ALA A 213 41.74 -32.53 64.16
N THR A 214 42.61 -31.54 64.31
CA THR A 214 42.19 -30.15 64.20
C THR A 214 41.54 -29.98 62.83
N ALA A 215 40.62 -29.01 62.71
CA ALA A 215 39.63 -28.85 61.65
C ALA A 215 40.15 -28.79 60.19
N PHE A 216 41.45 -28.95 59.96
CA PHE A 216 42.12 -28.78 58.68
C PHE A 216 42.98 -29.97 58.21
N GLY A 217 42.86 -31.15 58.82
CA GLY A 217 43.41 -32.38 58.23
C GLY A 217 44.93 -32.52 58.33
N GLY A 218 45.49 -32.23 59.51
CA GLY A 218 46.89 -32.51 59.82
C GLY A 218 47.09 -33.79 60.62
N LEU A 219 48.29 -34.36 60.51
CA LEU A 219 48.81 -35.44 61.34
C LEU A 219 49.56 -34.82 62.53
N GLY A 220 49.04 -35.04 63.75
CA GLY A 220 49.67 -34.59 65.00
C GLY A 220 50.46 -35.71 65.68
N PHE A 221 51.64 -35.39 66.20
CA PHE A 221 52.43 -36.27 67.06
C PHE A 221 52.60 -35.61 68.43
N GLU A 222 52.09 -36.27 69.48
CA GLU A 222 52.18 -35.79 70.87
C GLU A 222 53.27 -36.55 71.63
N PHE A 223 54.24 -35.82 72.18
CA PHE A 223 55.32 -36.37 72.99
C PHE A 223 55.21 -35.85 74.43
N GLY A 224 55.10 -36.76 75.41
CA GLY A 224 54.97 -36.39 76.82
C GLY A 224 55.97 -37.12 77.72
N VAL A 225 56.58 -36.38 78.66
CA VAL A 225 57.40 -36.93 79.75
C VAL A 225 56.86 -36.38 81.08
N GLY A 226 56.15 -37.22 81.82
CA GLY A 226 55.44 -36.79 83.03
C GLY A 226 54.27 -35.85 82.70
N ASP A 227 54.20 -34.70 83.37
CA ASP A 227 53.13 -33.69 83.21
C ASP A 227 53.42 -32.65 82.11
N LEU A 228 54.52 -32.81 81.35
CA LEU A 228 54.90 -31.93 80.25
C LEU A 228 54.63 -32.60 78.91
N SER A 229 53.83 -31.98 78.04
CA SER A 229 53.55 -32.45 76.68
C SER A 229 53.94 -31.42 75.60
N PHE A 230 54.40 -31.94 74.45
CA PHE A 230 54.72 -31.18 73.24
C PHE A 230 53.98 -31.77 72.05
N ASP A 231 53.28 -30.94 71.29
CA ASP A 231 52.52 -31.33 70.09
C ASP A 231 53.18 -30.78 68.82
N VAL A 232 53.31 -31.62 67.80
CA VAL A 232 53.83 -31.25 66.48
C VAL A 232 52.82 -31.66 65.42
N LEU A 233 52.25 -30.67 64.73
CA LEU A 233 51.20 -30.84 63.72
C LEU A 233 51.74 -30.65 62.29
N LEU A 234 51.39 -31.58 61.39
CA LEU A 234 51.77 -31.53 59.97
C LEU A 234 50.50 -31.56 59.10
N GLU A 235 50.12 -30.42 58.52
CA GLU A 235 48.85 -30.21 57.81
C GLU A 235 48.99 -30.24 56.28
N ALA A 236 48.07 -30.92 55.59
CA ALA A 236 48.01 -30.93 54.13
C ALA A 236 46.55 -30.89 53.62
N LEU A 237 46.15 -29.75 53.03
CA LEU A 237 44.83 -29.54 52.44
C LEU A 237 44.92 -29.55 50.89
N GLU A 238 44.22 -30.48 50.21
CA GLU A 238 44.05 -30.41 48.75
C GLU A 238 42.67 -29.82 48.42
N THR A 239 42.65 -28.57 47.98
CA THR A 239 41.46 -27.90 47.45
C THR A 239 41.50 -27.96 45.92
N LYS A 240 40.58 -28.70 45.30
CA LYS A 240 40.32 -28.56 43.86
C LYS A 240 39.17 -27.58 43.65
N GLY A 241 39.52 -26.36 43.24
CA GLY A 241 38.58 -25.47 42.57
C GLY A 241 38.32 -25.95 41.14
N MET A 242 37.12 -25.66 40.63
CA MET A 242 36.86 -25.65 39.19
C MET A 242 37.48 -24.40 38.57
#